data_AF-A0A6A5X4L4-F1
#
_entry.id   AF-A0A6A5X4L4-F1
#
_cell.length_a   1.000
_cell.length_b   1.000
_cell.length_c   1.000
_cell.angle_alpha   90.00
_cell.angle_beta   90.00
_cell.angle_gamma   90.00
#
_symmetry.space_group_name_H-M   'P 1'
#
loop_
_entity.id
_entity.type
_entity.pdbx_description
1 polymer ?
#
loop_
_entity_poly.entity_id
_entity_poly.type
_entity_poly.pdbx_seq_one_letter_code
_entity_poly.pdbx_strand_id
1 'polypeptide(L)'
;MKQGGQRDPAVYRDHYAANNAGVDGQATFFHDKDHRTDIADLFRSLLITRNPELWQSLPAEKRHELEQSAEFKDIEAKLEDISSDDALSKNKRKELQARKRRLISEALRRCRGEQPTRPASKVDAYKKECTGRHRTIFQRARKLMPVRDRLASSMFIEATLRSDVGKAVLQDLIELYSQDEEVASRPGLELDKCHCPKTGFTRKIDRYATAPIVHNVASNQRISNSQPAATRWKHILSCHRKWLKKSHEFVEFCFLCSGWLVDQEEWNAHCQAHLDKPETIPTQCNLLIYGGTLAAPGFCPDCLGDESLPPKE
;
A
#
# COMPACT_ATOMS: atom_id res chain seq x y z
N MET A 1 -35.73 25.82 -42.06
CA MET A 1 -35.28 26.25 -40.72
C MET A 1 -33.88 25.68 -40.47
N LYS A 2 -32.85 26.53 -40.37
CA LYS A 2 -31.47 26.10 -40.05
C LYS A 2 -31.39 25.89 -38.54
N GLN A 3 -31.28 24.65 -38.09
CA GLN A 3 -30.91 24.38 -36.70
C GLN A 3 -29.47 24.87 -36.50
N GLY A 4 -29.26 25.80 -35.58
CA GLY A 4 -27.95 26.37 -35.28
C GLY A 4 -27.06 25.32 -34.63
N GLY A 5 -26.20 24.67 -35.42
CA GLY A 5 -25.21 23.73 -34.91
C GLY A 5 -24.13 24.48 -34.13
N GLN A 6 -24.05 24.25 -32.82
CA GLN A 6 -22.89 24.66 -32.02
C GLN A 6 -21.63 23.93 -32.53
N ARG A 7 -20.57 24.69 -32.81
CA ARG A 7 -19.32 24.21 -33.42
C ARG A 7 -18.39 23.47 -32.44
N ASP A 8 -18.57 23.67 -31.15
CA ASP A 8 -17.71 23.09 -30.12
C ASP A 8 -18.44 21.95 -29.39
N PRO A 9 -17.95 20.70 -29.51
CA PRO A 9 -18.51 19.55 -28.80
C PRO A 9 -18.47 19.70 -27.27
N ALA A 10 -17.54 20.50 -26.73
CA ALA A 10 -17.40 20.70 -25.28
C ALA A 10 -18.54 21.54 -24.69
N VAL A 11 -19.14 22.44 -25.49
CA VAL A 11 -20.21 23.35 -25.02
C VAL A 11 -21.45 22.58 -24.55
N TYR A 12 -21.81 21.48 -25.22
CA TYR A 12 -22.89 20.63 -24.73
C TYR A 12 -22.55 20.02 -23.37
N ARG A 13 -21.33 19.47 -23.22
CA ARG A 13 -20.89 18.80 -21.99
C ARG A 13 -20.78 19.77 -20.80
N ASP A 14 -20.27 20.97 -21.02
CA ASP A 14 -19.92 21.89 -19.94
C ASP A 14 -21.08 22.81 -19.54
N HIS A 15 -22.04 23.06 -20.44
CA HIS A 15 -23.10 24.05 -20.22
C HIS A 15 -24.53 23.51 -20.34
N TYR A 16 -24.78 22.42 -21.07
CA TYR A 16 -26.14 21.90 -21.30
C TYR A 16 -26.38 20.52 -20.69
N ALA A 17 -25.36 19.66 -20.65
CA ALA A 17 -25.40 18.41 -19.92
C ALA A 17 -25.33 18.75 -18.43
N ALA A 18 -26.32 18.29 -17.67
CA ALA A 18 -26.24 18.40 -16.22
C ALA A 18 -24.99 17.64 -15.76
N ASN A 19 -24.07 18.35 -15.07
CA ASN A 19 -22.77 17.81 -14.66
C ASN A 19 -22.87 16.50 -13.85
N ASN A 20 -24.04 16.20 -13.28
CA ASN A 20 -24.49 14.88 -12.86
C ASN A 20 -26.02 14.94 -12.68
N ALA A 21 -26.81 14.63 -13.71
CA ALA A 21 -28.22 14.35 -13.47
C ALA A 21 -28.28 13.04 -12.65
N GLY A 22 -28.60 13.13 -11.36
CA GLY A 22 -28.74 11.97 -10.46
C GLY A 22 -29.91 11.05 -10.79
N VAL A 23 -30.34 11.08 -12.04
CA VAL A 23 -31.52 10.45 -12.57
C VAL A 23 -31.14 9.97 -13.96
N ASP A 24 -31.40 8.69 -14.25
CA ASP A 24 -31.28 8.17 -15.61
C ASP A 24 -32.24 8.93 -16.53
N GLY A 25 -31.70 9.90 -17.28
CA GLY A 25 -32.50 10.76 -18.13
C GLY A 25 -33.22 10.00 -19.24
N GLN A 26 -32.67 8.88 -19.73
CA GLN A 26 -33.33 8.05 -20.75
C GLN A 26 -34.47 7.26 -20.13
N ALA A 27 -34.22 6.52 -19.04
CA ALA A 27 -35.27 5.73 -18.39
C ALA A 27 -36.41 6.62 -17.87
N THR A 28 -36.09 7.82 -17.37
CA THR A 28 -37.09 8.80 -16.92
C THR A 28 -37.90 9.38 -18.08
N PHE A 29 -37.26 9.66 -19.23
CA PHE A 29 -37.94 10.12 -20.43
C PHE A 29 -38.88 9.05 -21.01
N PHE A 30 -38.48 7.78 -20.96
CA PHE A 30 -39.31 6.66 -21.41
C PHE A 30 -40.36 6.20 -20.38
N HIS A 31 -40.51 6.91 -19.26
CA HIS A 31 -41.41 6.55 -18.15
C HIS A 31 -41.21 5.11 -17.65
N ASP A 32 -39.98 4.64 -17.69
CA ASP A 32 -39.66 3.28 -17.29
C ASP A 32 -39.73 3.17 -15.76
N LYS A 33 -40.35 2.08 -15.28
CA LYS A 33 -40.61 1.91 -13.83
C LYS A 33 -39.33 1.63 -13.04
N ASP A 34 -38.29 1.14 -13.72
CA ASP A 34 -37.00 0.76 -13.15
C ASP A 34 -35.91 1.83 -13.40
N HIS A 35 -36.27 3.12 -13.45
CA HIS A 35 -35.28 4.18 -13.57
C HIS A 35 -34.41 4.23 -12.31
N ARG A 36 -33.09 4.14 -12.49
CA ARG A 36 -32.14 4.13 -11.38
C ARG A 36 -31.88 5.56 -10.89
N THR A 37 -32.06 5.78 -9.60
CA THR A 37 -31.86 7.08 -8.92
C THR A 37 -30.50 7.22 -8.24
N ASP A 38 -29.72 6.14 -8.18
CA ASP A 38 -28.44 6.02 -7.47
C ASP A 38 -27.21 6.12 -8.38
N ILE A 39 -27.43 6.24 -9.71
CA ILE A 39 -26.36 6.29 -10.71
C ILE A 39 -25.33 7.39 -10.38
N ALA A 40 -25.76 8.58 -9.95
CA ALA A 40 -24.83 9.66 -9.61
C ALA A 40 -24.02 9.40 -8.34
N ASP A 41 -24.52 8.59 -7.40
CA ASP A 41 -23.76 8.26 -6.19
C ASP A 41 -22.61 7.30 -6.51
N LEU A 42 -22.84 6.37 -7.46
CA LEU A 42 -21.78 5.54 -8.03
C LEU A 42 -20.73 6.40 -8.73
N PHE A 43 -21.11 7.37 -9.57
CA PHE A 43 -20.14 8.23 -10.26
C PHE A 43 -19.42 9.22 -9.34
N ARG A 44 -20.06 9.72 -8.29
CA ARG A 44 -19.40 10.57 -7.28
C ARG A 44 -18.23 9.84 -6.62
N SER A 45 -18.38 8.55 -6.33
CA SER A 45 -17.29 7.74 -5.77
C SER A 45 -16.09 7.58 -6.72
N LEU A 46 -16.33 7.62 -8.04
CA LEU A 46 -15.30 7.48 -9.08
C LEU A 46 -14.53 8.79 -9.35
N LEU A 47 -15.13 9.95 -9.06
CA LEU A 47 -14.52 11.26 -9.29
C LEU A 47 -13.78 11.82 -8.07
N ILE A 48 -14.07 11.32 -6.87
CA ILE A 48 -13.34 11.70 -5.66
C ILE A 48 -11.97 11.01 -5.69
N THR A 49 -10.96 11.75 -6.14
CA THR A 49 -9.56 11.32 -6.05
C THR A 49 -9.18 11.23 -4.58
N ARG A 50 -8.85 10.01 -4.13
CA ARG A 50 -8.42 9.78 -2.74
C ARG A 50 -7.02 10.36 -2.57
N ASN A 51 -6.87 11.36 -1.72
CA ASN A 51 -5.55 11.79 -1.24
C ASN A 51 -5.13 10.88 -0.07
N PRO A 52 -4.19 9.92 -0.25
CA PRO A 52 -3.78 9.01 0.82
C PRO A 52 -3.02 9.73 1.94
N GLU A 53 -2.43 10.89 1.65
CA GLU A 53 -1.72 11.70 2.64
C GLU A 53 -2.66 12.59 3.46
N LEU A 54 -3.96 12.62 3.12
CA LEU A 54 -4.93 13.47 3.82
C LEU A 54 -4.99 13.07 5.30
N TRP A 55 -4.71 14.02 6.19
CA TRP A 55 -4.76 13.76 7.62
C TRP A 55 -6.18 13.39 8.07
N GLN A 56 -6.33 12.18 8.62
CA GLN A 56 -7.60 11.68 9.15
C GLN A 56 -7.89 12.24 10.55
N SER A 57 -6.84 12.52 11.31
CA SER A 57 -6.86 13.12 12.64
C SER A 57 -5.95 14.34 12.69
N LEU A 58 -6.17 15.21 13.68
CA LEU A 58 -5.32 16.37 13.91
C LEU A 58 -3.90 15.89 14.31
N PRO A 59 -2.82 16.45 13.71
CA PRO A 59 -1.45 16.15 14.14
C PRO A 59 -1.26 16.40 15.64
N ALA A 60 -0.41 15.60 16.30
CA ALA A 60 -0.23 15.65 17.75
C ALA A 60 0.19 17.04 18.25
N GLU A 61 1.07 17.73 17.52
CA GLU A 61 1.48 19.11 17.83
C GLU A 61 0.31 20.10 17.81
N LYS A 62 -0.47 20.11 16.72
CA LYS A 62 -1.66 20.96 16.58
C LYS A 62 -2.77 20.62 17.57
N ARG A 63 -2.88 19.35 17.93
CA ARG A 63 -3.77 18.90 18.98
C ARG A 63 -3.35 19.44 20.34
N HIS A 64 -2.05 19.43 20.63
CA HIS A 64 -1.52 19.99 21.86
C HIS A 64 -1.73 21.51 21.94
N GLU A 65 -1.47 22.24 20.85
CA GLU A 65 -1.77 23.69 20.75
C GLU A 65 -3.25 23.98 21.04
N LEU A 66 -4.16 23.16 20.49
CA LEU A 66 -5.60 23.29 20.69
C LEU A 66 -6.01 22.96 22.13
N GLU A 67 -5.43 21.92 22.73
CA GLU A 67 -5.62 21.55 24.13
C GLU A 67 -5.12 22.65 25.09
N GLN A 68 -4.12 23.43 24.70
CA GLN A 68 -3.63 24.57 25.48
C GLN A 68 -4.52 25.82 25.37
N SER A 69 -5.41 25.89 24.38
CA SER A 69 -6.26 27.06 24.14
C SER A 69 -7.25 27.30 25.29
N ALA A 70 -7.56 28.58 25.54
CA ALA A 70 -8.45 28.98 26.64
C ALA A 70 -9.86 28.37 26.50
N GLU A 71 -10.39 28.29 25.28
CA GLU A 71 -11.71 27.71 25.02
C GLU A 71 -11.75 26.20 25.31
N PHE A 72 -10.68 25.47 25.00
CA PHE A 72 -10.63 24.03 25.24
C PHE A 72 -10.48 23.72 26.74
N LYS A 73 -9.64 24.48 27.45
CA LYS A 73 -9.48 24.40 28.91
C LYS A 73 -10.77 24.76 29.66
N ASP A 74 -11.49 25.78 29.22
CA ASP A 74 -12.78 26.17 29.81
C ASP A 74 -13.83 25.05 29.63
N ILE A 75 -13.88 24.42 28.46
CA ILE A 75 -14.77 23.26 28.24
C ILE A 75 -14.37 22.07 29.11
N GLU A 76 -13.08 21.83 29.30
CA GLU A 76 -12.57 20.72 30.12
C GLU A 76 -12.86 20.95 31.61
N ALA A 77 -12.60 22.14 32.13
CA ALA A 77 -12.98 22.53 33.50
C ALA A 77 -14.49 22.39 33.73
N LYS A 78 -15.32 22.82 32.77
CA LYS A 78 -16.78 22.65 32.82
C LYS A 78 -17.22 21.19 32.75
N LEU A 79 -16.43 20.30 32.14
CA LEU A 79 -16.73 18.87 32.13
C LEU A 79 -16.36 18.20 33.46
N GLU A 80 -15.31 18.67 34.11
CA GLU A 80 -14.87 18.20 35.44
C GLU A 80 -15.84 18.64 36.55
N ASP A 81 -16.37 19.87 36.47
CA ASP A 81 -17.32 20.42 37.46
C ASP A 81 -18.71 19.75 37.42
N ILE A 82 -19.06 19.09 36.30
CA ILE A 82 -20.31 18.33 36.19
C ILE A 82 -20.16 17.00 36.96
N SER A 83 -20.43 17.04 38.26
CA SER A 83 -20.41 15.87 39.15
C SER A 83 -21.77 15.18 39.32
N SER A 84 -22.89 15.81 38.95
CA SER A 84 -24.24 15.25 39.15
C SER A 84 -24.72 14.40 37.98
N ASP A 85 -25.46 13.31 38.27
CA ASP A 85 -25.94 12.32 37.30
C ASP A 85 -27.36 12.57 36.76
N ASP A 86 -27.88 13.78 36.99
CA ASP A 86 -29.19 14.22 36.55
C ASP A 86 -29.30 14.28 35.01
N ALA A 87 -30.52 14.17 34.49
CA ALA A 87 -30.78 14.24 33.04
C ALA A 87 -30.31 15.56 32.41
N LEU A 88 -30.40 16.68 33.16
CA LEU A 88 -29.90 17.99 32.74
C LEU A 88 -28.37 18.02 32.65
N SER A 89 -27.68 17.47 33.65
CA SER A 89 -26.22 17.34 33.70
C SER A 89 -25.70 16.45 32.58
N LYS A 90 -26.41 15.36 32.26
CA LYS A 90 -26.12 14.49 31.10
C LYS A 90 -26.25 15.22 29.77
N ASN A 91 -27.31 16.04 29.60
CA ASN A 91 -27.48 16.86 28.40
C ASN A 91 -26.39 17.93 28.27
N LYS A 92 -26.02 18.58 29.38
CA LYS A 92 -24.93 19.56 29.39
C LYS A 92 -23.59 18.94 29.04
N ARG A 93 -23.29 17.76 29.59
CA ARG A 93 -22.08 16.99 29.25
C ARG A 93 -22.05 16.63 27.76
N LYS A 94 -23.16 16.20 27.17
CA LYS A 94 -23.27 15.92 25.72
C LYS A 94 -23.00 17.16 24.87
N GLU A 95 -23.56 18.30 25.26
CA GLU A 95 -23.38 19.59 24.56
C GLU A 95 -21.91 20.02 24.58
N LEU A 96 -21.26 19.96 25.75
CA LEU A 96 -19.84 20.29 25.90
C LEU A 96 -18.94 19.35 25.10
N GLN A 97 -19.22 18.04 25.10
CA GLN A 97 -18.50 17.07 24.27
C GLN A 97 -18.72 17.30 22.76
N ALA A 98 -19.92 17.70 22.35
CA ALA A 98 -20.19 18.08 20.95
C ALA A 98 -19.37 19.33 20.56
N ARG A 99 -19.29 20.33 21.45
CA ARG A 99 -18.47 21.52 21.25
C ARG A 99 -16.97 21.18 21.16
N LYS A 100 -16.48 20.30 22.03
CA LYS A 100 -15.09 19.77 21.97
C LYS A 100 -14.80 19.10 20.61
N ARG A 101 -15.69 18.22 20.15
CA ARG A 101 -15.58 17.57 18.83
C ARG A 101 -15.60 18.56 17.67
N ARG A 102 -16.43 19.60 17.78
CA ARG A 102 -16.52 20.66 16.76
C ARG A 102 -15.21 21.43 16.64
N LEU A 103 -14.59 21.85 17.75
CA LEU A 103 -13.29 22.54 17.74
C LEU A 103 -12.20 21.69 17.07
N ILE A 104 -12.14 20.40 17.39
CA ILE A 104 -11.20 19.45 16.76
C ILE A 104 -11.47 19.34 15.25
N SER A 105 -12.75 19.26 14.86
CA SER A 105 -13.14 19.14 13.45
C SER A 105 -12.82 20.40 12.65
N GLU A 106 -13.00 21.57 13.24
CA GLU A 106 -12.68 22.87 12.63
C GLU A 106 -11.16 23.05 12.47
N ALA A 107 -10.38 22.69 13.49
CA ALA A 107 -8.92 22.69 13.40
C ALA A 107 -8.41 21.71 12.35
N LEU A 108 -8.97 20.50 12.30
CA LEU A 108 -8.64 19.50 11.28
C LEU A 108 -8.97 20.00 9.88
N ARG A 109 -10.10 20.68 9.70
CA ARG A 109 -10.48 21.30 8.43
C ARG A 109 -9.48 22.37 8.00
N ARG A 110 -8.99 23.19 8.94
CA ARG A 110 -7.95 24.20 8.68
C ARG A 110 -6.64 23.54 8.25
N CYS A 111 -6.15 22.56 9.00
CA CYS A 111 -4.94 21.82 8.67
C CYS A 111 -5.02 21.13 7.30
N ARG A 112 -6.20 20.58 6.94
CA ARG A 112 -6.43 20.00 5.61
C ARG A 112 -6.42 21.03 4.49
N GLY A 113 -6.88 22.25 4.76
CA GLY A 113 -6.85 23.36 3.79
C GLY A 113 -5.44 23.90 3.55
N GLU A 114 -4.58 23.87 4.57
CA GLU A 114 -3.17 24.24 4.49
C GLU A 114 -2.29 23.11 3.91
N GLN A 115 -2.79 21.88 3.91
CA GLN A 115 -2.07 20.74 3.37
C GLN A 115 -1.81 20.96 1.87
N PRO A 116 -0.58 20.74 1.38
CA PRO A 116 -0.28 20.90 -0.03
C PRO A 116 -1.16 19.97 -0.87
N THR A 117 -2.14 20.55 -1.55
CA THR A 117 -2.98 19.91 -2.56
C THR A 117 -2.18 19.69 -3.84
N ARG A 118 -0.98 19.10 -3.75
CA ARG A 118 -0.41 18.48 -4.94
C ARG A 118 -1.14 17.16 -5.09
N PRO A 119 -2.15 17.04 -5.99
CA PRO A 119 -2.45 15.72 -6.51
C PRO A 119 -1.09 15.22 -6.99
N ALA A 120 -0.69 14.06 -6.48
CA ALA A 120 0.44 13.36 -7.04
C ALA A 120 0.23 13.39 -8.57
N SER A 121 1.27 13.65 -9.36
CA SER A 121 1.14 13.75 -10.82
C SER A 121 0.24 12.60 -11.31
N LYS A 122 -0.51 12.73 -12.40
CA LYS A 122 -1.40 11.63 -12.87
C LYS A 122 -0.69 10.25 -12.93
N VAL A 123 0.64 10.26 -13.03
CA VAL A 123 1.55 9.10 -12.97
C VAL A 123 1.72 8.52 -11.55
N ASP A 124 1.74 9.35 -10.52
CA ASP A 124 1.83 8.97 -9.10
C ASP A 124 0.47 8.61 -8.49
N ALA A 125 -0.61 9.27 -8.94
CA ALA A 125 -2.00 8.99 -8.53
C ALA A 125 -2.36 7.51 -8.79
N TYR A 126 -2.06 6.99 -9.99
CA TYR A 126 -2.22 5.57 -10.33
C TYR A 126 -1.39 4.63 -9.42
N LYS A 127 -0.25 5.08 -8.89
CA LYS A 127 0.54 4.34 -7.90
C LYS A 127 -0.01 4.50 -6.48
N LYS A 128 -0.74 5.55 -6.12
CA LYS A 128 -1.15 5.81 -4.73
C LYS A 128 -2.60 5.46 -4.39
N GLU A 129 -3.49 5.33 -5.37
CA GLU A 129 -4.92 5.60 -5.11
C GLU A 129 -5.85 4.43 -4.73
N CYS A 130 -5.49 3.15 -4.87
CA CYS A 130 -6.48 2.11 -4.54
C CYS A 130 -6.52 1.81 -3.02
N THR A 131 -7.70 1.93 -2.38
CA THR A 131 -7.99 1.52 -0.99
C THR A 131 -7.79 0.03 -0.70
N GLY A 132 -7.61 -0.80 -1.72
CA GLY A 132 -7.12 -2.17 -1.58
C GLY A 132 -5.60 -2.31 -1.70
N ARG A 133 -4.89 -1.33 -2.29
CA ARG A 133 -3.47 -1.46 -2.68
C ARG A 133 -2.57 -1.78 -1.49
N HIS A 134 -2.75 -1.10 -0.35
CA HIS A 134 -1.89 -1.35 0.80
C HIS A 134 -2.17 -2.71 1.46
N ARG A 135 -3.45 -3.13 1.55
CA ARG A 135 -3.82 -4.44 2.10
C ARG A 135 -3.37 -5.57 1.17
N THR A 136 -3.55 -5.40 -0.14
CA THR A 136 -3.10 -6.38 -1.14
C THR A 136 -1.58 -6.41 -1.29
N ILE A 137 -0.89 -5.26 -1.22
CA ILE A 137 0.58 -5.22 -1.20
C ILE A 137 1.11 -5.92 0.04
N PHE A 138 0.58 -5.60 1.23
CA PHE A 138 1.03 -6.24 2.47
C PHE A 138 0.86 -7.75 2.41
N GLN A 139 -0.32 -8.24 2.05
CA GLN A 139 -0.56 -9.69 1.93
C GLN A 139 0.40 -10.38 0.95
N ARG A 140 0.78 -9.71 -0.15
CA ARG A 140 1.71 -10.26 -1.15
C ARG A 140 3.18 -10.16 -0.73
N ALA A 141 3.53 -9.15 0.04
CA ALA A 141 4.89 -8.85 0.46
C ALA A 141 5.23 -9.39 1.86
N ARG A 142 4.24 -9.83 2.66
CA ARG A 142 4.43 -10.26 4.07
C ARG A 142 5.53 -11.31 4.23
N LYS A 143 5.66 -12.23 3.27
CA LYS A 143 6.72 -13.25 3.23
C LYS A 143 8.16 -12.70 3.16
N LEU A 144 8.32 -11.46 2.73
CA LEU A 144 9.62 -10.76 2.71
C LEU A 144 9.89 -10.01 4.03
N MET A 145 8.89 -9.84 4.89
CA MET A 145 8.94 -9.04 6.11
C MET A 145 8.53 -9.91 7.31
N PRO A 146 9.33 -10.92 7.68
CA PRO A 146 8.93 -11.93 8.68
C PRO A 146 8.53 -11.33 10.02
N VAL A 147 9.19 -10.24 10.46
CA VAL A 147 8.85 -9.55 11.71
C VAL A 147 7.46 -8.91 11.63
N ARG A 148 7.17 -8.18 10.54
CA ARG A 148 5.84 -7.61 10.30
C ARG A 148 4.77 -8.68 10.12
N ASP A 149 5.14 -9.84 9.58
CA ASP A 149 4.27 -10.99 9.40
C ASP A 149 3.83 -11.63 10.73
N ARG A 150 4.80 -11.83 11.64
CA ARG A 150 4.54 -12.28 13.02
C ARG A 150 3.67 -11.27 13.78
N LEU A 151 3.99 -9.98 13.66
CA LEU A 151 3.20 -8.92 14.28
C LEU A 151 1.77 -8.87 13.74
N ALA A 152 1.57 -8.95 12.42
CA ALA A 152 0.23 -8.95 11.84
C ALA A 152 -0.63 -10.13 12.35
N SER A 153 -0.01 -11.26 12.65
CA SER A 153 -0.69 -12.43 13.22
C SER A 153 -0.96 -12.26 14.73
N SER A 154 -0.09 -11.55 15.46
CA SER A 154 -0.16 -11.40 16.92
C SER A 154 -0.93 -10.15 17.38
N MET A 155 -1.04 -9.12 16.55
CA MET A 155 -1.59 -7.80 16.91
C MET A 155 -3.07 -7.84 17.33
N PHE A 156 -3.81 -8.86 16.89
CA PHE A 156 -5.22 -9.03 17.20
C PHE A 156 -5.48 -10.03 18.35
N ILE A 157 -4.43 -10.57 18.96
CA ILE A 157 -4.56 -11.49 20.10
C ILE A 157 -4.65 -10.66 21.37
N GLU A 158 -5.76 -10.79 22.10
CA GLU A 158 -5.93 -10.19 23.42
C GLU A 158 -5.06 -10.93 24.44
N ALA A 159 -3.91 -10.35 24.77
CA ALA A 159 -2.98 -10.91 25.73
C ALA A 159 -2.34 -9.81 26.60
N THR A 160 -1.90 -10.18 27.80
CA THR A 160 -1.18 -9.23 28.68
C THR A 160 0.23 -9.00 28.17
N LEU A 161 0.81 -7.82 28.40
CA LEU A 161 2.18 -7.50 27.97
C LEU A 161 3.25 -8.45 28.52
N ARG A 162 3.01 -9.06 29.68
CA ARG A 162 3.94 -10.00 30.34
C ARG A 162 3.75 -11.45 29.91
N SER A 163 2.70 -11.75 29.16
CA SER A 163 2.52 -13.07 28.54
C SER A 163 3.61 -13.33 27.50
N ASP A 164 3.78 -14.58 27.11
CA ASP A 164 4.77 -14.93 26.09
C ASP A 164 4.46 -14.27 24.73
N VAL A 165 3.18 -14.12 24.39
CA VAL A 165 2.73 -13.37 23.20
C VAL A 165 3.08 -11.89 23.33
N GLY A 166 2.82 -11.28 24.48
CA GLY A 166 3.15 -9.87 24.74
C GLY A 166 4.65 -9.60 24.66
N LYS A 167 5.48 -10.49 25.21
CA LYS A 167 6.95 -10.41 25.13
C LYS A 167 7.44 -10.55 23.68
N ALA A 168 6.90 -11.51 22.94
CA ALA A 168 7.26 -11.72 21.54
C ALA A 168 6.93 -10.48 20.68
N VAL A 169 5.74 -9.88 20.87
CA VAL A 169 5.36 -8.64 20.18
C VAL A 169 6.30 -7.49 20.51
N LEU A 170 6.69 -7.32 21.79
CA LEU A 170 7.65 -6.28 22.17
C LEU A 170 9.03 -6.50 21.54
N GLN A 171 9.51 -7.74 21.50
CA GLN A 171 10.76 -8.09 20.82
C GLN A 171 10.69 -7.80 19.31
N ASP A 172 9.59 -8.18 18.66
CA ASP A 172 9.36 -7.89 17.24
C ASP A 172 9.32 -6.38 16.97
N LEU A 173 8.72 -5.58 17.86
CA LEU A 173 8.70 -4.11 17.72
C LEU A 173 10.10 -3.49 17.90
N ILE A 174 10.90 -4.00 18.83
CA ILE A 174 12.30 -3.57 19.02
C ILE A 174 13.14 -3.96 17.79
N GLU A 175 12.94 -5.17 17.25
CA GLU A 175 13.61 -5.63 16.05
C GLU A 175 13.27 -4.72 14.86
N LEU A 176 11.98 -4.41 14.64
CA LEU A 176 11.57 -3.47 13.60
C LEU A 176 12.18 -2.09 13.75
N TYR A 177 12.30 -1.58 14.98
CA TYR A 177 12.92 -0.28 15.23
C TYR A 177 14.43 -0.29 14.96
N SER A 178 15.07 -1.44 15.19
CA SER A 178 16.52 -1.61 15.01
C SER A 178 16.91 -1.96 13.57
N GLN A 179 15.94 -2.25 12.69
CA GLN A 179 16.18 -2.60 11.30
C GLN A 179 16.37 -1.34 10.43
N ASP A 180 17.51 -1.27 9.73
CA ASP A 180 17.80 -0.18 8.79
C ASP A 180 16.98 -0.27 7.48
N GLU A 181 16.63 -1.49 7.06
CA GLU A 181 15.90 -1.76 5.82
C GLU A 181 14.63 -2.59 6.07
N GLU A 182 13.52 -2.23 5.42
CA GLU A 182 12.26 -2.98 5.55
C GLU A 182 12.33 -4.40 4.97
N VAL A 183 13.18 -4.63 3.97
CA VAL A 183 13.42 -5.95 3.36
C VAL A 183 14.92 -6.13 3.17
N ALA A 184 15.54 -6.85 4.09
CA ALA A 184 16.97 -7.13 4.05
C ALA A 184 17.36 -8.11 2.93
N SER A 185 16.53 -9.15 2.71
CA SER A 185 16.73 -10.12 1.65
C SER A 185 15.43 -10.89 1.35
N ARG A 186 15.37 -11.51 0.18
CA ARG A 186 14.28 -12.42 -0.15
C ARG A 186 14.63 -13.84 0.29
N PRO A 187 13.73 -14.53 1.02
CA PRO A 187 13.93 -15.92 1.37
C PRO A 187 14.24 -16.77 0.14
N GLY A 188 15.27 -17.60 0.21
CA GLY A 188 15.76 -18.40 -0.91
C GLY A 188 16.83 -17.72 -1.77
N LEU A 189 17.04 -16.41 -1.61
CA LEU A 189 17.96 -15.56 -2.39
C LEU A 189 18.79 -14.64 -1.47
N GLU A 190 19.25 -15.21 -0.36
CA GLU A 190 20.12 -14.56 0.61
C GLU A 190 21.54 -14.36 0.04
N LEU A 191 22.35 -13.49 0.67
CA LEU A 191 23.69 -13.13 0.16
C LEU A 191 24.68 -14.29 0.12
N ASP A 192 24.57 -15.19 1.08
CA ASP A 192 25.37 -16.42 1.22
C ASP A 192 25.22 -17.36 0.01
N LYS A 193 24.09 -17.30 -0.69
CA LYS A 193 23.82 -18.07 -1.93
C LYS A 193 24.52 -17.51 -3.16
N CYS A 194 25.23 -16.39 -3.05
CA CYS A 194 26.03 -15.85 -4.14
C CYS A 194 27.42 -16.51 -4.20
N HIS A 195 27.70 -17.24 -5.27
CA HIS A 195 28.99 -17.93 -5.49
C HIS A 195 30.02 -17.10 -6.29
N CYS A 196 29.89 -15.78 -6.33
CA CYS A 196 30.88 -14.93 -7.00
C CYS A 196 32.20 -14.83 -6.19
N PRO A 197 33.37 -14.78 -6.85
CA PRO A 197 34.65 -14.62 -6.16
C PRO A 197 34.72 -13.29 -5.40
N LYS A 198 35.18 -13.37 -4.14
CA LYS A 198 35.21 -12.23 -3.18
C LYS A 198 36.07 -11.04 -3.63
N THR A 199 36.97 -11.22 -4.59
CA THR A 199 37.83 -10.17 -5.15
C THR A 199 37.10 -9.15 -6.04
N GLY A 200 35.81 -9.37 -6.34
CA GLY A 200 34.91 -8.41 -6.99
C GLY A 200 33.61 -8.13 -6.21
N PHE A 201 33.49 -8.62 -4.97
CA PHE A 201 32.26 -8.58 -4.17
C PHE A 201 31.87 -7.14 -3.80
N THR A 202 32.84 -6.34 -3.37
CA THR A 202 32.64 -4.94 -2.97
C THR A 202 32.48 -3.97 -4.14
N ARG A 203 32.78 -4.35 -5.39
CA ARG A 203 32.60 -3.45 -6.55
C ARG A 203 31.32 -3.70 -7.33
N LYS A 204 30.75 -4.91 -7.28
CA LYS A 204 29.52 -5.26 -8.01
C LYS A 204 28.28 -5.28 -7.15
N ILE A 205 28.38 -5.42 -5.84
CA ILE A 205 27.23 -5.31 -4.92
C ILE A 205 27.15 -3.90 -4.34
N ASP A 206 28.27 -3.29 -3.92
CA ASP A 206 28.25 -1.92 -3.34
C ASP A 206 28.02 -0.81 -4.37
N ARG A 207 28.24 -1.07 -5.67
CA ARG A 207 27.73 -0.19 -6.75
C ARG A 207 26.21 0.03 -6.69
N TYR A 208 25.51 -0.85 -6.00
CA TYR A 208 24.06 -0.84 -5.85
C TYR A 208 23.63 -0.51 -4.41
N ALA A 209 24.54 -0.37 -3.43
CA ALA A 209 24.18 -0.29 -2.00
C ALA A 209 24.57 1.01 -1.26
N THR A 210 25.36 1.92 -1.83
CA THR A 210 25.73 3.17 -1.13
C THR A 210 25.31 4.44 -1.86
N ALA A 211 24.46 5.25 -1.23
CA ALA A 211 24.48 6.69 -1.40
C ALA A 211 25.47 7.27 -0.37
N PRO A 212 26.51 8.02 -0.76
CA PRO A 212 27.23 8.82 0.21
C PRO A 212 26.40 10.08 0.47
N ILE A 213 25.95 10.25 1.72
CA ILE A 213 25.63 11.58 2.25
C ILE A 213 26.95 12.34 2.26
N VAL A 214 27.19 13.19 1.26
CA VAL A 214 28.17 14.27 1.37
C VAL A 214 27.42 15.55 1.11
N HIS A 215 27.20 16.28 2.20
CA HIS A 215 26.94 17.70 2.11
C HIS A 215 28.15 18.37 1.44
N ASN A 216 27.84 19.04 0.34
CA ASN A 216 28.45 20.28 -0.14
C ASN A 216 29.71 20.29 -1.02
N VAL A 217 29.51 21.03 -2.13
CA VAL A 217 30.42 21.97 -2.84
C VAL A 217 31.22 21.43 -4.02
N ALA A 218 30.76 21.89 -5.20
CA ALA A 218 31.51 22.24 -6.41
C ALA A 218 32.51 21.21 -6.97
N SER A 219 32.10 20.50 -8.01
CA SER A 219 32.85 20.43 -9.28
C SER A 219 32.11 19.57 -10.30
N ASN A 220 31.99 20.12 -11.51
CA ASN A 220 31.44 19.46 -12.68
C ASN A 220 32.27 18.22 -13.03
N GLN A 221 31.73 17.02 -12.81
CA GLN A 221 32.14 15.83 -13.55
C GLN A 221 31.01 14.79 -13.60
N ARG A 222 30.70 14.40 -14.84
CA ARG A 222 29.68 13.46 -15.34
C ARG A 222 29.19 12.42 -14.32
N ILE A 223 27.90 12.53 -13.98
CA ILE A 223 27.12 11.53 -13.24
C ILE A 223 27.03 10.28 -14.11
N SER A 224 27.84 9.27 -13.79
CA SER A 224 27.69 7.92 -14.35
C SER A 224 26.54 7.20 -13.62
N ASN A 225 25.46 6.92 -14.34
CA ASN A 225 24.31 6.15 -13.88
C ASN A 225 24.71 4.77 -13.29
N SER A 226 24.85 4.67 -11.97
CA SER A 226 24.89 3.40 -11.25
C SER A 226 23.49 3.02 -10.81
N GLN A 227 22.98 1.90 -11.32
CA GLN A 227 21.67 1.35 -10.94
C GLN A 227 21.61 1.01 -9.43
N PRO A 228 20.48 1.22 -8.74
CA PRO A 228 20.34 1.01 -7.30
C PRO A 228 20.07 -0.46 -6.93
N ALA A 229 20.13 -0.78 -5.63
CA ALA A 229 19.90 -2.06 -4.92
C ALA A 229 18.80 -3.01 -5.48
N ALA A 230 17.91 -2.48 -6.32
CA ALA A 230 16.78 -3.11 -6.96
C ALA A 230 17.07 -4.34 -7.86
N THR A 231 18.34 -4.67 -8.12
CA THR A 231 18.75 -5.79 -8.99
C THR A 231 19.58 -6.86 -8.30
N ARG A 232 19.86 -6.73 -7.00
CA ARG A 232 20.70 -7.69 -6.25
C ARG A 232 20.13 -9.10 -6.26
N TRP A 233 18.83 -9.26 -6.01
CA TRP A 233 18.16 -10.57 -6.02
C TRP A 233 18.24 -11.26 -7.40
N LYS A 234 18.20 -10.50 -8.51
CA LYS A 234 18.32 -11.06 -9.87
C LYS A 234 19.69 -11.67 -10.07
N HIS A 235 20.72 -10.99 -9.58
CA HIS A 235 22.08 -11.51 -9.64
C HIS A 235 22.22 -12.78 -8.83
N ILE A 236 21.81 -12.77 -7.55
CA ILE A 236 21.89 -13.94 -6.67
C ILE A 236 21.15 -15.13 -7.28
N LEU A 237 19.93 -14.92 -7.77
CA LEU A 237 19.15 -15.93 -8.49
C LEU A 237 19.92 -16.53 -9.66
N SER A 238 20.44 -15.68 -10.56
CA SER A 238 21.18 -16.16 -11.73
C SER A 238 22.50 -16.87 -11.36
N CYS A 239 23.17 -16.40 -10.31
CA CYS A 239 24.44 -16.94 -9.83
C CYS A 239 24.24 -18.31 -9.20
N HIS A 240 23.30 -18.41 -8.26
CA HIS A 240 22.95 -19.64 -7.56
C HIS A 240 22.39 -20.70 -8.53
N ARG A 241 21.53 -20.30 -9.47
CA ARG A 241 21.04 -21.20 -10.52
C ARG A 241 22.18 -21.79 -11.35
N LYS A 242 23.16 -20.97 -11.76
CA LYS A 242 24.33 -21.44 -12.51
C LYS A 242 25.20 -22.40 -11.70
N TRP A 243 25.28 -22.20 -10.38
CA TRP A 243 26.04 -23.09 -9.51
C TRP A 243 25.32 -24.44 -9.35
N LEU A 244 24.02 -24.44 -9.06
CA LEU A 244 23.22 -25.67 -8.94
C LEU A 244 23.20 -26.48 -10.25
N LYS A 245 23.14 -25.80 -11.41
CA LYS A 245 23.20 -26.47 -12.73
C LYS A 245 24.50 -27.21 -13.02
N LYS A 246 25.55 -27.06 -12.18
CA LYS A 246 26.77 -27.87 -12.30
C LYS A 246 26.60 -29.28 -11.76
N SER A 247 25.71 -29.45 -10.78
CA SER A 247 25.49 -30.71 -10.08
C SER A 247 24.15 -31.35 -10.43
N HIS A 248 23.20 -30.57 -10.95
CA HIS A 248 21.85 -30.98 -11.29
C HIS A 248 21.51 -30.61 -12.73
N GLU A 249 20.82 -31.52 -13.44
CA GLU A 249 20.38 -31.30 -14.82
C GLU A 249 19.25 -30.27 -14.90
N PHE A 250 18.33 -30.30 -13.92
CA PHE A 250 17.22 -29.38 -13.81
C PHE A 250 17.35 -28.51 -12.55
N VAL A 251 17.05 -27.21 -12.66
CA VAL A 251 17.01 -26.30 -11.51
C VAL A 251 16.08 -25.13 -11.81
N GLU A 252 15.04 -24.99 -11.00
CA GLU A 252 14.14 -23.84 -10.99
C GLU A 252 13.89 -23.30 -9.59
N PHE A 253 13.42 -22.05 -9.52
CA PHE A 253 13.09 -21.36 -8.28
C PHE A 253 11.62 -20.97 -8.26
N CYS A 254 10.88 -21.43 -7.27
CA CYS A 254 9.48 -21.06 -7.09
C CYS A 254 9.37 -19.71 -6.36
N PHE A 255 8.84 -18.69 -7.04
CA PHE A 255 8.62 -17.37 -6.43
C PHE A 255 7.43 -17.31 -5.48
N LEU A 256 6.54 -18.31 -5.47
CA LEU A 256 5.45 -18.41 -4.50
C LEU A 256 5.99 -18.90 -3.15
N CYS A 257 6.64 -20.07 -3.15
CA CYS A 257 7.21 -20.72 -1.96
C CYS A 257 8.60 -20.22 -1.54
N SER A 258 9.30 -19.47 -2.40
CA SER A 258 10.66 -19.01 -2.14
C SER A 258 11.69 -20.14 -1.97
N GLY A 259 11.51 -21.23 -2.73
CA GLY A 259 12.34 -22.44 -2.67
C GLY A 259 12.96 -22.82 -4.02
N TRP A 260 14.07 -23.55 -3.96
CA TRP A 260 14.75 -24.14 -5.12
C TRP A 260 14.33 -25.59 -5.29
N LEU A 261 14.04 -25.99 -6.53
CA LEU A 261 13.67 -27.34 -6.92
C LEU A 261 14.65 -27.80 -7.99
N VAL A 262 15.23 -28.98 -7.80
CA VAL A 262 16.33 -29.52 -8.63
C VAL A 262 15.91 -30.70 -9.50
N ASP A 263 14.66 -31.14 -9.36
CA ASP A 263 14.08 -32.21 -10.15
C ASP A 263 12.88 -31.70 -10.96
N GLN A 264 12.74 -32.20 -12.19
CA GLN A 264 11.69 -31.75 -13.10
C GLN A 264 10.32 -32.32 -12.76
N GLU A 265 10.24 -33.57 -12.27
CA GLU A 265 8.99 -34.17 -11.82
C GLU A 265 8.51 -33.49 -10.54
N GLU A 266 9.43 -33.24 -9.59
CA GLU A 266 9.16 -32.50 -8.37
C GLU A 266 8.68 -31.07 -8.67
N TRP A 267 9.29 -30.40 -9.66
CA TRP A 267 8.84 -29.08 -10.11
C TRP A 267 7.42 -29.09 -10.68
N ASN A 268 7.10 -30.05 -11.55
CA ASN A 268 5.77 -30.14 -12.14
C ASN A 268 4.71 -30.45 -11.08
N ALA A 269 4.98 -31.39 -10.17
CA ALA A 269 4.10 -31.69 -9.05
C ALA A 269 3.91 -30.49 -8.12
N HIS A 270 4.99 -29.72 -7.87
CA HIS A 270 4.94 -28.49 -7.09
C HIS A 270 4.07 -27.42 -7.75
N CYS A 271 4.20 -27.21 -9.07
CA CYS A 271 3.37 -26.27 -9.80
C CYS A 271 1.90 -26.69 -9.79
N GLN A 272 1.60 -27.97 -9.99
CA GLN A 272 0.24 -28.49 -9.91
C GLN A 272 -0.39 -28.23 -8.54
N ALA A 273 0.37 -28.42 -7.45
CA ALA A 273 -0.13 -28.15 -6.09
C ALA A 273 -0.53 -26.67 -5.86
N HIS A 274 0.06 -25.72 -6.61
CA HIS A 274 -0.39 -24.32 -6.62
C HIS A 274 -1.67 -24.13 -7.41
N LEU A 275 -1.80 -24.79 -8.57
CA LEU A 275 -3.00 -24.72 -9.41
C LEU A 275 -4.22 -25.35 -8.72
N ASP A 276 -4.01 -26.44 -7.98
CA ASP A 276 -5.06 -27.11 -7.18
C ASP A 276 -5.58 -26.23 -6.03
N LYS A 277 -4.80 -25.20 -5.64
CA LYS A 277 -5.10 -24.26 -4.56
C LYS A 277 -5.00 -22.82 -5.06
N PRO A 278 -5.91 -22.40 -5.96
CA PRO A 278 -5.82 -21.09 -6.61
C PRO A 278 -5.90 -19.93 -5.61
N GLU A 279 -6.43 -20.13 -4.40
CA GLU A 279 -6.39 -19.17 -3.30
C GLU A 279 -4.97 -18.77 -2.86
N THR A 280 -3.97 -19.61 -3.14
CA THR A 280 -2.56 -19.34 -2.85
C THR A 280 -1.89 -18.47 -3.92
N ILE A 281 -2.51 -18.35 -5.10
CA ILE A 281 -2.01 -17.57 -6.23
C ILE A 281 -2.57 -16.14 -6.14
N PRO A 282 -1.72 -15.10 -6.13
CA PRO A 282 -2.18 -13.72 -6.17
C PRO A 282 -3.04 -13.44 -7.40
N THR A 283 -4.26 -12.97 -7.19
CA THR A 283 -5.23 -12.63 -8.24
C THR A 283 -4.85 -11.40 -9.08
N GLN A 284 -3.75 -10.71 -8.76
CA GLN A 284 -3.32 -9.55 -9.54
C GLN A 284 -2.29 -9.93 -10.61
N CYS A 285 -2.56 -9.51 -11.85
CA CYS A 285 -1.68 -9.77 -12.98
C CYS A 285 -0.36 -8.99 -12.93
N ASN A 286 -0.28 -7.96 -12.09
CA ASN A 286 0.88 -7.08 -12.03
C ASN A 286 1.98 -7.62 -11.12
N LEU A 287 3.22 -7.62 -11.61
CA LEU A 287 4.44 -7.81 -10.81
C LEU A 287 4.47 -6.83 -9.63
N LEU A 288 4.89 -7.31 -8.45
CA LEU A 288 5.12 -6.45 -7.29
C LEU A 288 6.61 -6.45 -6.91
N ILE A 289 7.25 -5.28 -7.04
CA ILE A 289 8.57 -5.01 -6.45
C ILE A 289 8.37 -4.29 -5.12
N TYR A 290 8.98 -4.79 -4.06
CA TYR A 290 8.95 -4.21 -2.72
C TYR A 290 10.36 -4.23 -2.12
N GLY A 291 10.82 -3.13 -1.53
CA GLY A 291 12.18 -3.04 -0.97
C GLY A 291 13.28 -3.38 -1.98
N GLY A 292 13.12 -3.00 -3.25
CA GLY A 292 14.07 -3.35 -4.31
C GLY A 292 14.07 -4.84 -4.73
N THR A 293 13.21 -5.67 -4.16
CA THR A 293 13.15 -7.10 -4.47
C THR A 293 11.81 -7.50 -5.06
N LEU A 294 11.80 -8.55 -5.88
CA LEU A 294 10.56 -9.15 -6.36
C LEU A 294 9.81 -9.75 -5.17
N ALA A 295 8.64 -9.21 -4.85
CA ALA A 295 7.77 -9.69 -3.77
C ALA A 295 6.81 -10.77 -4.28
N ALA A 296 6.06 -10.44 -5.34
CA ALA A 296 5.14 -11.36 -5.98
C ALA A 296 5.28 -11.29 -7.50
N PRO A 297 5.34 -12.46 -8.18
CA PRO A 297 5.25 -12.51 -9.63
C PRO A 297 3.88 -11.99 -10.10
N GLY A 298 3.82 -11.56 -11.36
CA GLY A 298 2.57 -11.31 -12.06
C GLY A 298 2.18 -12.57 -12.81
N PHE A 299 0.90 -12.95 -12.73
CA PHE A 299 0.36 -14.09 -13.47
C PHE A 299 -0.59 -13.60 -14.57
N CYS A 300 -0.56 -14.26 -15.72
CA CYS A 300 -1.54 -14.02 -16.78
C CYS A 300 -2.80 -14.86 -16.46
N PRO A 301 -3.99 -14.27 -16.29
CA PRO A 301 -5.22 -15.02 -16.04
C PRO A 301 -5.55 -16.00 -17.17
N ASP A 302 -5.25 -15.62 -18.41
CA ASP A 302 -5.51 -16.47 -19.58
C ASP A 302 -4.64 -17.73 -19.54
N CYS A 303 -3.36 -17.60 -19.17
CA CYS A 303 -2.46 -18.75 -19.03
C CYS A 303 -2.82 -19.63 -17.83
N LEU A 304 -3.22 -19.02 -16.69
CA LEU A 304 -3.62 -19.78 -15.51
C LEU A 304 -4.90 -20.61 -15.71
N GLY A 305 -5.78 -20.20 -16.63
CA GLY A 305 -7.02 -20.89 -16.94
C GLY A 305 -6.95 -21.84 -18.13
N ASP A 306 -5.79 -21.95 -18.78
CA ASP A 306 -5.63 -22.78 -19.97
C ASP A 306 -5.18 -24.21 -19.60
N GLU A 307 -6.14 -25.13 -19.54
CA GLU A 307 -5.89 -26.55 -19.27
C GLU A 307 -5.07 -27.26 -20.37
N SER A 308 -4.86 -26.61 -21.53
CA SER A 308 -4.03 -27.17 -22.60
C SER A 308 -2.52 -26.98 -22.37
N LEU A 309 -2.14 -26.10 -21.44
CA LEU A 309 -0.74 -25.83 -21.08
C LEU A 309 -0.29 -26.73 -19.92
N PRO A 310 0.99 -27.17 -19.92
CA PRO A 310 1.52 -27.89 -18.78
C PRO A 310 1.59 -26.96 -17.55
N PRO A 311 1.49 -27.47 -16.30
CA PRO A 311 1.42 -26.66 -15.08
C PRO A 311 2.57 -25.66 -14.84
N LYS A 312 3.68 -25.84 -15.56
CA LYS A 312 4.89 -25.04 -15.48
C LYS A 312 4.91 -23.83 -16.43
N GLU A 313 3.99 -23.76 -17.38
CA GLU A 313 3.87 -22.73 -18.44
C GLU A 313 2.74 -21.74 -18.12
#